data_AF-A0A645CXG7-F1
#
_entry.id   AF-A0A645CXG7-F1
#
_cell.length_a   1.000
_cell.length_b   1.000
_cell.length_c   1.000
_cell.angle_alpha   90.00
_cell.angle_beta   90.00
_cell.angle_gamma   90.00
#
_symmetry.space_group_name_H-M   'P 1'
#
loop_
_entity.id
_entity.type
_entity.pdbx_description
1 polymer ?
#
loop_
_entity_poly.entity_id
_entity_poly.type
_entity_poly.pdbx_seq_one_letter_code
_entity_poly.pdbx_strand_id
1 'polypeptide(L)'
;MKNLNGSYLVTMLTDDAALTLARFTGVLGRWGCALETLVISEDCTPGFNRLTCVFSSDPYQATRITSQTARLEQVTKLQLVSQSPLCDLSPLKVRISCNNLSHAEACRLCDRHNALISGRSDREMTIETESSPKGLAMFLNDVAPYGLLFAEVPNVSYFPLETEALVSGAC
;
A
#
# COMPACT_ATOMS: atom_id res chain seq x y z
N MET A 1 -24.06 12.42 -17.29
CA MET A 1 -22.96 11.48 -17.58
C MET A 1 -22.38 11.02 -16.26
N LYS A 2 -22.42 9.73 -15.95
CA LYS A 2 -21.86 9.18 -14.69
C LYS A 2 -20.34 9.20 -14.84
N ASN A 3 -19.64 9.89 -13.94
CA ASN A 3 -18.18 9.88 -13.85
C ASN A 3 -17.73 8.46 -13.52
N LEU A 4 -17.20 7.75 -14.52
CA LEU A 4 -16.52 6.47 -14.32
C LEU A 4 -15.05 6.77 -14.02
N ASN A 5 -14.77 7.37 -12.87
CA ASN A 5 -13.41 7.56 -12.43
C ASN A 5 -12.86 6.19 -12.00
N GLY A 6 -11.93 5.65 -12.78
CA GLY A 6 -11.17 4.46 -12.42
C GLY A 6 -9.91 4.86 -11.66
N SER A 7 -9.46 4.01 -10.74
CA SER A 7 -8.14 4.14 -10.11
C SER A 7 -7.08 3.52 -11.04
N TYR A 8 -6.00 4.26 -11.27
CA TYR A 8 -4.89 3.86 -12.11
C TYR A 8 -3.61 3.78 -11.27
N LEU A 9 -2.88 2.67 -11.43
CA LEU A 9 -1.58 2.48 -10.83
C LEU A 9 -0.51 2.84 -11.86
N VAL A 10 0.42 3.71 -11.50
CA VAL A 10 1.61 4.00 -12.31
C VAL A 10 2.85 3.75 -11.47
N THR A 11 3.82 3.05 -12.06
CA THR A 11 5.15 2.90 -11.50
C THR A 11 6.18 3.57 -12.41
N MET A 12 7.11 4.30 -11.81
CA MET A 12 8.13 5.09 -12.48
C MET A 12 9.48 4.78 -11.86
N LEU A 13 10.47 4.49 -12.69
CA LEU A 13 11.88 4.41 -12.29
C LEU A 13 12.54 5.75 -12.56
N THR A 14 13.20 6.31 -11.56
CA THR A 14 13.83 7.63 -11.63
C THR A 14 15.17 7.65 -10.91
N ASP A 15 16.07 8.53 -11.32
CA ASP A 15 17.33 8.84 -10.65
C ASP A 15 17.18 9.94 -9.58
N ASP A 16 16.21 10.85 -9.75
CA ASP A 16 15.84 11.85 -8.74
C ASP A 16 14.35 11.79 -8.38
N ALA A 17 14.06 11.18 -7.23
CA ALA A 17 12.70 11.01 -6.74
C ALA A 17 11.98 12.33 -6.43
N ALA A 18 12.69 13.33 -5.91
CA ALA A 18 12.10 14.59 -5.49
C ALA A 18 11.66 15.42 -6.70
N LEU A 19 12.52 15.54 -7.71
CA LEU A 19 12.21 16.25 -8.95
C LEU A 19 11.11 15.54 -9.75
N THR A 20 11.16 14.21 -9.83
CA THR A 20 10.11 13.42 -10.50
C THR A 20 8.77 13.61 -9.82
N LEU A 21 8.71 13.58 -8.48
CA LEU A 21 7.47 13.82 -7.75
C LEU A 21 6.91 15.24 -8.00
N ALA A 22 7.75 16.27 -7.92
CA ALA A 22 7.31 17.65 -8.15
C ALA A 22 6.76 17.86 -9.57
N ARG A 23 7.41 17.26 -10.58
CA ARG A 23 6.95 17.34 -11.98
C ARG A 23 5.67 16.52 -12.19
N PHE A 24 5.61 15.30 -11.65
CA PHE A 24 4.45 14.42 -11.78
C PHE A 24 3.19 15.00 -11.11
N THR A 25 3.32 15.55 -9.91
CA THR A 25 2.21 16.25 -9.23
C THR A 25 1.71 17.45 -10.03
N GLY A 26 2.61 18.19 -10.71
CA GLY A 26 2.23 19.23 -11.67
C GLY A 26 1.44 18.71 -12.88
N VAL A 27 1.81 17.53 -13.42
CA VAL A 27 1.04 16.86 -14.49
C VAL A 27 -0.35 16.49 -13.99
N LEU A 28 -0.47 15.88 -12.81
CA LEU A 28 -1.78 15.52 -12.22
C LEU A 28 -2.65 16.76 -11.97
N GLY A 29 -2.06 17.82 -11.42
CA GLY A 29 -2.75 19.08 -11.14
C GLY A 29 -3.33 19.74 -12.39
N ARG A 30 -2.64 19.64 -13.54
CA ARG A 30 -3.14 20.15 -14.84
C ARG A 30 -4.43 19.45 -15.28
N TRP A 31 -4.59 18.17 -14.96
CA TRP A 31 -5.74 17.37 -15.35
C TRP A 31 -6.82 17.28 -14.26
N GLY A 32 -6.57 17.85 -13.08
CA GLY A 32 -7.50 17.79 -11.95
C GLY A 32 -7.67 16.38 -11.38
N CYS A 33 -6.65 15.52 -11.54
CA CYS A 33 -6.70 14.15 -11.03
C CYS A 33 -6.30 14.10 -9.56
N ALA A 34 -7.07 13.35 -8.77
CA ALA A 34 -6.76 13.14 -7.36
C ALA A 34 -5.67 12.07 -7.21
N LEU A 35 -4.64 12.38 -6.43
CA LEU A 35 -3.64 11.40 -5.99
C LEU A 35 -4.21 10.68 -4.74
N GLU A 36 -4.35 9.37 -4.82
CA GLU A 36 -4.86 8.54 -3.72
C GLU A 36 -3.70 8.07 -2.82
N THR A 37 -2.67 7.51 -3.44
CA THR A 37 -1.51 6.93 -2.76
C THR A 37 -0.24 7.24 -3.52
N LEU A 38 0.85 7.43 -2.77
CA LEU A 38 2.20 7.61 -3.29
C LEU A 38 3.18 6.87 -2.40
N VAL A 39 4.07 6.13 -3.04
CA VAL A 39 5.15 5.40 -2.38
C VAL A 39 6.44 5.63 -3.13
N ILE A 40 7.51 5.84 -2.38
CA ILE A 40 8.86 5.96 -2.90
C ILE A 40 9.68 4.86 -2.22
N SER A 41 10.31 4.02 -3.02
CA SER A 41 11.24 3.00 -2.55
C SER A 41 12.55 3.11 -3.30
N GLU A 42 13.64 2.62 -2.71
CA GLU A 42 14.86 2.34 -3.47
C GLU A 42 14.60 1.18 -4.42
N ASP A 43 15.20 1.22 -5.61
CA ASP A 43 15.15 0.11 -6.56
C ASP A 43 16.36 -0.82 -6.37
N CYS A 44 16.31 -2.04 -6.95
CA CYS A 44 17.44 -2.96 -6.89
C CYS A 44 18.72 -2.38 -7.51
N THR A 45 18.58 -1.49 -8.49
CA THR A 45 19.70 -0.75 -9.07
C THR A 45 20.08 0.44 -8.19
N PRO A 46 21.32 0.50 -7.67
CA PRO A 46 21.75 1.60 -6.81
C PRO A 46 21.71 2.94 -7.56
N GLY A 47 21.21 3.97 -6.88
CA GLY A 47 21.04 5.31 -7.46
C GLY A 47 19.73 5.53 -8.21
N PHE A 48 18.86 4.51 -8.30
CA PHE A 48 17.50 4.66 -8.80
C PHE A 48 16.47 4.45 -7.69
N ASN A 49 15.39 5.22 -7.77
CA ASN A 49 14.21 5.10 -6.95
C ASN A 49 13.02 4.67 -7.81
N ARG A 50 12.14 3.92 -7.18
CA ARG A 50 10.85 3.52 -7.74
C ARG A 50 9.76 4.35 -7.07
N LEU A 51 9.04 5.14 -7.87
CA LEU A 51 7.82 5.81 -7.44
C LEU A 51 6.62 5.01 -7.91
N THR A 52 5.75 4.65 -6.99
CA THR A 52 4.49 3.97 -7.27
C THR A 52 3.35 4.85 -6.78
N CYS A 53 2.45 5.22 -7.69
CA CYS A 53 1.37 6.16 -7.44
C CYS A 53 0.03 5.55 -7.86
N VAL A 54 -1.01 5.85 -7.10
CA VAL A 54 -2.39 5.58 -7.46
C VAL A 54 -3.11 6.91 -7.62
N PHE A 55 -3.81 7.09 -8.74
CA PHE A 55 -4.61 8.28 -9.01
C PHE A 55 -5.94 7.93 -9.67
N SER A 56 -6.99 8.70 -9.36
CA SER A 56 -8.31 8.52 -9.99
C SER A 56 -8.43 9.42 -11.22
N SER A 57 -8.79 8.82 -12.36
CA SER A 57 -9.03 9.58 -13.60
C SER A 57 -9.98 8.86 -14.57
N ASP A 58 -10.32 9.51 -15.67
CA ASP A 58 -10.93 8.85 -16.83
C ASP A 58 -9.84 8.13 -17.68
N PRO A 59 -10.14 6.99 -18.33
CA PRO A 59 -9.20 6.30 -19.22
C PRO A 59 -8.47 7.19 -20.24
N TYR A 60 -9.16 8.18 -20.79
CA TYR A 60 -8.59 9.12 -21.74
C TYR A 60 -7.54 10.04 -21.07
N GLN A 61 -7.84 10.53 -19.87
CA GLN A 61 -6.92 11.35 -19.09
C GLN A 61 -5.72 10.53 -18.61
N ALA A 62 -5.93 9.30 -18.14
CA ALA A 62 -4.86 8.39 -17.72
C ALA A 62 -3.80 8.20 -18.82
N THR A 63 -4.25 7.98 -20.06
CA THR A 63 -3.37 7.81 -21.21
C THR A 63 -2.55 9.08 -21.49
N ARG A 64 -3.17 10.25 -21.38
CA ARG A 64 -2.48 11.54 -21.56
C ARG A 64 -1.49 11.84 -20.45
N ILE A 65 -1.85 11.60 -19.19
CA ILE A 65 -0.97 11.72 -18.03
C ILE A 65 0.25 10.84 -18.24
N THR A 66 0.05 9.57 -18.54
CA THR A 66 1.11 8.59 -18.83
C THR A 66 2.05 9.08 -19.93
N SER A 67 1.49 9.57 -21.04
CA SER A 67 2.27 10.10 -22.17
C SER A 67 3.06 11.36 -21.82
N GLN A 68 2.54 12.20 -20.93
CA GLN A 68 3.20 13.42 -20.48
C GLN A 68 4.28 13.11 -19.44
N THR A 69 4.02 12.19 -18.52
CA THR A 69 4.97 11.73 -17.51
C THR A 69 6.14 10.99 -18.13
N ALA A 70 5.91 10.23 -19.21
CA ALA A 70 6.98 9.57 -19.97
C ALA A 70 7.94 10.55 -20.69
N ARG A 71 7.61 11.84 -20.75
CA ARG A 71 8.49 12.89 -21.31
C ARG A 71 9.32 13.61 -20.26
N LEU A 72 9.15 13.29 -18.98
CA LEU A 72 9.96 13.86 -17.92
C LEU A 72 11.37 13.29 -18.01
N GLU A 73 12.39 14.15 -18.04
CA GLU A 73 13.79 13.75 -18.22
C GLU A 73 14.29 12.75 -17.16
N GLN A 74 13.79 12.88 -15.93
CA GLN A 74 14.19 12.06 -14.78
C GLN A 74 13.57 10.65 -14.84
N VAL A 75 12.50 10.46 -15.63
CA VAL A 75 11.79 9.19 -15.71
C VAL A 75 12.47 8.30 -16.73
N THR A 76 13.17 7.27 -16.25
CA THR A 76 13.87 6.29 -17.09
C THR A 76 12.93 5.24 -17.65
N LYS A 77 12.00 4.75 -16.82
CA LYS A 77 10.99 3.75 -17.21
C LYS A 77 9.67 4.11 -16.58
N LEU A 78 8.60 4.03 -17.35
CA LEU A 78 7.25 4.26 -16.87
C LEU A 78 6.35 3.09 -17.28
N GLN A 79 5.59 2.56 -16.33
CA GLN A 79 4.62 1.50 -16.57
C GLN A 79 3.30 1.91 -15.95
N LEU A 80 2.28 2.00 -16.79
CA LEU A 80 0.89 2.17 -16.38
C LEU A 80 0.27 0.77 -16.24
N VAL A 81 -0.19 0.43 -15.05
CA VAL A 81 -0.96 -0.78 -14.78
C VAL A 81 -2.41 -0.35 -14.56
N SER A 82 -3.28 -0.68 -15.51
CA SER A 82 -4.70 -0.32 -15.45
C SER A 82 -5.51 -1.35 -14.67
N GLN A 83 -6.43 -0.89 -13.81
CA GLN A 83 -7.53 -1.67 -13.22
C GLN A 83 -7.17 -3.04 -12.60
N SER A 84 -5.91 -3.28 -12.21
CA SER A 84 -5.64 -4.42 -11.35
C SER A 84 -6.29 -4.11 -10.00
N PRO A 85 -7.05 -5.03 -9.38
CA PRO A 85 -7.58 -4.80 -8.06
C PRO A 85 -6.40 -4.56 -7.15
N LEU A 86 -6.23 -3.30 -6.74
CA LEU A 86 -5.30 -2.99 -5.67
C LEU A 86 -5.76 -3.84 -4.49
N CYS A 87 -4.92 -4.79 -4.08
CA CYS A 87 -5.20 -5.51 -2.87
C CYS A 87 -5.13 -4.48 -1.74
N ASP A 88 -6.30 -4.06 -1.26
CA ASP A 88 -6.44 -3.12 -0.14
C ASP A 88 -6.06 -3.79 1.20
N LEU A 89 -5.08 -4.68 1.21
CA LEU A 89 -4.62 -5.32 2.44
C LEU A 89 -3.68 -4.34 3.13
N SER A 90 -4.07 -3.96 4.34
CA SER A 90 -3.25 -3.17 5.24
C SER A 90 -2.73 -4.07 6.36
N PRO A 91 -1.44 -4.01 6.68
CA PRO A 91 -0.91 -4.68 7.85
C PRO A 91 -1.31 -3.93 9.13
N LEU A 92 -1.49 -4.67 10.21
CA LEU A 92 -1.79 -4.15 11.53
C LEU A 92 -1.06 -4.98 12.59
N LYS A 93 -0.37 -4.29 13.49
CA LYS A 93 0.28 -4.86 14.66
C LYS A 93 -0.37 -4.32 15.92
N VAL A 94 -0.82 -5.22 16.78
CA VAL A 94 -1.53 -4.86 18.01
C VAL A 94 -0.88 -5.51 19.20
N ARG A 95 -0.70 -4.74 20.28
CA ARG A 95 -0.32 -5.22 21.61
C ARG A 95 -1.52 -5.12 22.54
N ILE A 96 -1.79 -6.22 23.22
CA ILE A 96 -2.92 -6.40 24.13
C ILE A 96 -2.44 -6.87 25.49
N SER A 97 -3.23 -6.58 26.53
CA SER A 97 -2.96 -7.07 27.88
C SER A 97 -3.31 -8.56 28.01
N CYS A 98 -2.39 -9.35 28.56
CA CYS A 98 -2.61 -10.78 28.83
C CYS A 98 -3.55 -11.04 30.02
N ASN A 99 -3.92 -10.02 30.80
CA ASN A 99 -4.70 -10.23 32.03
C ASN A 99 -6.14 -10.71 31.77
N ASN A 100 -6.71 -10.33 30.62
CA ASN A 100 -8.11 -10.59 30.28
C ASN A 100 -8.29 -11.57 29.11
N LEU A 101 -7.20 -12.03 28.48
CA LEU A 101 -7.25 -12.90 27.31
C LEU A 101 -6.42 -14.16 27.56
N SER A 102 -7.10 -15.31 27.57
CA SER A 102 -6.39 -16.60 27.61
C SER A 102 -5.71 -16.88 26.26
N HIS A 103 -4.61 -17.64 26.29
CA HIS A 103 -3.91 -18.01 25.07
C HIS A 103 -4.81 -18.77 24.07
N ALA A 104 -5.72 -19.61 24.58
CA ALA A 104 -6.67 -20.33 23.73
C ALA A 104 -7.66 -19.39 23.03
N GLU A 105 -8.12 -18.33 23.70
CA GLU A 105 -8.97 -17.31 23.08
C GLU A 105 -8.20 -16.47 22.08
N ALA A 106 -6.95 -16.12 22.38
CA ALA A 106 -6.07 -15.43 21.44
C ALA A 106 -5.87 -16.24 20.15
N CYS A 107 -5.60 -17.54 20.26
CA CYS A 107 -5.50 -18.44 19.10
C CYS A 107 -6.80 -18.44 18.28
N ARG A 108 -7.96 -18.58 18.92
CA ARG A 108 -9.26 -18.55 18.21
C ARG A 108 -9.52 -17.22 17.50
N LEU A 109 -9.12 -16.11 18.13
CA LEU A 109 -9.25 -14.77 17.54
C LEU A 109 -8.32 -14.63 16.33
N CYS A 110 -7.09 -15.16 16.43
CA CYS A 110 -6.14 -15.19 15.34
C CYS A 110 -6.63 -16.05 14.17
N ASP A 111 -7.16 -17.25 14.44
CA ASP A 111 -7.70 -18.16 13.42
C ASP A 111 -8.87 -17.52 12.66
N ARG A 112 -9.73 -16.75 13.34
CA ARG A 112 -10.87 -16.06 12.70
C ARG A 112 -10.43 -14.97 11.72
N HIS A 113 -9.37 -14.24 12.06
CA HIS A 113 -8.94 -13.04 11.32
C HIS A 113 -7.67 -13.28 10.48
N ASN A 114 -7.24 -14.53 10.32
CA ASN A 114 -5.95 -14.88 9.70
C ASN A 114 -4.78 -14.08 10.28
N ALA A 115 -4.75 -13.92 11.61
CA ALA A 115 -3.70 -13.23 12.32
C ALA A 115 -2.65 -14.20 12.87
N LEU A 116 -1.48 -13.67 13.20
CA LEU A 116 -0.36 -14.39 13.77
C LEU A 116 0.00 -13.79 15.13
N ILE A 117 0.24 -14.62 16.14
CA ILE A 117 0.82 -14.16 17.41
C ILE A 117 2.34 -14.03 17.20
N SER A 118 2.83 -12.82 16.97
CA SER A 118 4.26 -12.58 16.71
C SER A 118 5.11 -12.50 17.98
N GLY A 119 4.49 -12.27 19.15
CA GLY A 119 5.22 -12.21 20.41
C GLY A 119 4.33 -12.34 21.65
N ARG A 120 4.89 -12.86 22.74
CA ARG A 120 4.22 -12.99 24.04
C ARG A 120 5.17 -12.68 25.17
N SER A 121 4.69 -11.92 26.14
CA SER A 121 5.30 -11.64 27.43
C SER A 121 4.31 -12.00 28.55
N ASP A 122 4.75 -11.88 29.80
CA ASP A 122 3.92 -12.23 30.97
C ASP A 122 2.68 -11.35 31.09
N ARG A 123 2.79 -10.09 30.66
CA ARG A 123 1.72 -9.08 30.77
C ARG A 123 1.10 -8.68 29.44
N GLU A 124 1.73 -9.03 28.33
CA GLU A 124 1.36 -8.52 27.02
C GLU A 124 1.47 -9.58 25.93
N MET A 125 0.62 -9.49 24.93
CA MET A 125 0.65 -10.32 23.73
C MET A 125 0.63 -9.42 22.50
N THR A 126 1.43 -9.78 21.50
CA THR A 126 1.53 -9.06 20.23
C THR A 126 0.95 -9.92 19.12
N ILE A 127 0.02 -9.36 18.36
CA ILE A 127 -0.69 -10.01 17.27
C ILE A 127 -0.51 -9.16 16.01
N GLU A 128 -0.19 -9.81 14.90
CA GLU A 128 -0.01 -9.20 13.58
C GLU A 128 -1.05 -9.79 12.62
N THR A 129 -1.68 -8.94 11.81
CA THR A 129 -2.67 -9.35 10.82
C THR A 129 -2.58 -8.47 9.59
N GLU A 130 -2.95 -9.00 8.42
CA GLU A 130 -3.06 -8.25 7.19
C GLU A 130 -4.48 -8.44 6.63
N SER A 131 -5.23 -7.36 6.50
CA SER A 131 -6.61 -7.43 6.02
C SER A 131 -7.06 -6.14 5.37
N SER A 132 -8.23 -6.16 4.74
CA SER A 132 -8.90 -4.94 4.28
C SER A 132 -9.15 -3.97 5.45
N PRO A 133 -9.27 -2.65 5.23
CA PRO A 133 -9.61 -1.70 6.30
C PRO A 133 -10.86 -2.10 7.10
N LYS A 134 -11.84 -2.72 6.43
CA LYS A 134 -13.03 -3.26 7.07
C LYS A 134 -12.73 -4.47 7.95
N GLY A 135 -11.89 -5.39 7.47
CA GLY A 135 -11.44 -6.56 8.24
C GLY A 135 -10.65 -6.16 9.48
N LEU A 136 -9.73 -5.19 9.34
CA LEU A 136 -8.97 -4.63 10.45
C LEU A 136 -9.88 -3.94 11.48
N ALA A 137 -10.88 -3.18 11.04
CA ALA A 137 -11.84 -2.57 11.94
C ALA A 137 -12.64 -3.62 12.73
N MET A 138 -13.03 -4.73 12.09
CA MET A 138 -13.68 -5.85 12.77
C MET A 138 -12.74 -6.51 13.79
N PHE A 139 -11.48 -6.74 13.43
CA PHE A 139 -10.47 -7.27 14.34
C PHE A 139 -10.27 -6.37 15.57
N LEU A 140 -10.12 -5.05 15.37
CA LEU A 140 -9.96 -4.10 16.48
C LEU A 140 -11.18 -4.08 17.40
N ASN A 141 -12.39 -4.18 16.86
CA ASN A 141 -13.62 -4.29 17.66
C ASN A 141 -13.68 -5.58 18.48
N ASP A 142 -13.27 -6.71 17.90
CA ASP A 142 -13.19 -8.00 18.61
C ASP A 142 -12.12 -7.99 19.70
N VAL A 143 -11.04 -7.23 19.51
CA VAL A 143 -9.91 -7.14 20.44
C VAL A 143 -10.14 -6.11 21.56
N ALA A 144 -10.93 -5.07 21.31
CA ALA A 144 -11.17 -3.97 22.25
C ALA A 144 -11.55 -4.40 23.69
N PRO A 145 -12.40 -5.43 23.91
CA PRO A 145 -12.77 -5.88 25.26
C PRO A 145 -11.59 -6.42 26.09
N TYR A 146 -10.52 -6.89 25.45
CA TYR A 146 -9.39 -7.50 26.13
C TYR A 146 -8.35 -6.49 26.63
N GLY A 147 -8.49 -5.22 26.27
CA GLY A 147 -7.58 -4.14 26.65
C GLY A 147 -6.45 -3.98 25.63
N LEU A 148 -6.67 -3.06 24.69
CA LEU A 148 -5.67 -2.60 23.73
C LEU A 148 -4.63 -1.71 24.44
N LEU A 149 -3.36 -2.10 24.38
CA LEU A 149 -2.25 -1.30 24.90
C LEU A 149 -1.68 -0.39 23.81
N PHE A 150 -1.55 -0.93 22.60
CA PHE A 150 -0.96 -0.24 21.48
C PHE A 150 -1.43 -0.87 20.17
N ALA A 151 -1.68 -0.05 19.16
CA ALA A 151 -1.98 -0.50 17.80
C ALA A 151 -1.17 0.36 16.83
N GLU A 152 -0.45 -0.30 15.94
CA GLU A 152 0.40 0.32 14.94
C GLU A 152 0.05 -0.27 13.58
N VAL A 153 -0.16 0.62 12.62
CA VAL A 153 -0.22 0.26 11.20
C VAL A 153 1.20 0.45 10.69
N PRO A 154 1.98 -0.63 10.51
CA PRO A 154 3.32 -0.48 9.96
C PRO A 154 3.18 0.09 8.55
N ASN A 155 4.03 1.06 8.23
CA ASN A 155 3.97 1.80 6.98
C ASN A 155 4.53 0.93 5.85
N VAL A 156 3.79 -0.10 5.45
CA VAL A 156 4.16 -1.02 4.38
C VAL A 156 3.13 -0.92 3.30
N SER A 157 3.45 -0.15 2.28
CA SER A 157 2.63 -0.09 1.09
C SER A 157 2.94 -1.31 0.23
N TYR A 158 2.19 -2.39 0.44
CA TYR A 158 2.26 -3.57 -0.42
C TYR A 158 1.51 -3.29 -1.71
N PHE A 159 2.26 -3.07 -2.79
CA PHE A 159 1.68 -3.17 -4.13
C PHE A 159 1.93 -4.58 -4.65
N PRO A 160 0.90 -5.29 -5.12
CA PRO A 160 1.10 -6.55 -5.81
C PRO A 160 1.93 -6.26 -7.07
N LEU A 161 3.22 -6.59 -7.02
CA LEU A 161 4.04 -6.61 -8.22
C LEU A 161 3.52 -7.78 -9.05
N GLU A 162 2.92 -7.50 -10.20
CA GLU A 162 2.68 -8.54 -11.19
C GLU A 162 4.02 -9.17 -11.55
N THR A 163 4.18 -10.44 -11.21
CA THR A 163 5.39 -11.25 -11.36
C THR A 163 5.90 -11.27 -12.82
N GLU A 164 5.07 -10.92 -13.80
CA GLU A 164 5.44 -10.89 -15.21
C GLU A 164 6.35 -9.70 -15.60
N ALA A 165 6.32 -8.57 -14.87
CA ALA A 165 7.20 -7.43 -15.18
C ALA A 165 8.66 -7.66 -14.76
N LEU A 166 8.94 -8.72 -13.99
CA LEU A 166 10.27 -9.08 -13.51
C LEU A 166 11.02 -10.03 -14.45
N VAL A 167 10.37 -10.59 -15.49
CA VAL A 167 11.03 -11.58 -16.37
C VAL A 167 12.02 -10.92 -17.36
N SER A 168 12.00 -9.60 -17.56
CA SER A 168 12.97 -8.93 -18.45
C SER A 168 14.14 -8.23 -17.76
N GLY A 169 14.34 -8.45 -16.46
CA GLY A 169 15.44 -7.81 -15.75
C GLY A 169 15.66 -8.30 -14.33
N ALA A 170 15.45 -9.60 -14.07
CA ALA A 170 15.81 -10.21 -12.80
C ALA A 170 17.32 -10.06 -12.56
N CYS A 171 17.66 -9.32 -11.51
CA CYS A 171 18.81 -9.65 -10.68
C CYS A 171 18.40 -10.79 -9.74
#